data_AF-A0A9E3KCX2-F1
#
_entry.id   AF-A0A9E3KCX2-F1
#
_cell.length_a   1.000
_cell.length_b   1.000
_cell.length_c   1.000
_cell.angle_alpha   90.00
_cell.angle_beta   90.00
_cell.angle_gamma   90.00
#
_symmetry.space_group_name_H-M   'P 1'
#
loop_
_entity.id
_entity.type
_entity.pdbx_description
1 polymer ?
#
loop_
_entity_poly.entity_id
_entity_poly.type
_entity_poly.pdbx_seq_one_letter_code
_entity_poly.pdbx_strand_id
1 'polypeptide(L)'
;MSESTSSGMDGKTISIISYLTLIGWIVALVMNQNNKDELASFHIRQMLGLMILSLVGSVISMIMPSALKLLGTAVSLGAFVLWILAFIGAIGGEKKLIPLLGEQFQEWFKGVG
;
A
#
# COMPACT_ATOMS: atom_id res chain seq x y z
N MET A 1 34.52 3.12 5.34
CA MET A 1 33.27 2.40 5.67
C MET A 1 32.85 1.71 4.38
N SER A 2 32.96 0.38 4.30
CA SER A 2 32.66 -0.36 3.07
C SER A 2 31.15 -0.39 2.85
N GLU A 3 30.66 0.30 1.83
CA GLU A 3 29.32 0.07 1.29
C GLU A 3 29.27 -1.39 0.82
N SER A 4 28.58 -2.24 1.59
CA SER A 4 28.22 -3.56 1.13
C SER A 4 27.20 -3.38 -0.01
N THR A 5 27.67 -3.51 -1.24
CA THR A 5 26.82 -3.59 -2.43
C THR A 5 25.90 -4.78 -2.29
N SER A 6 24.68 -4.59 -1.79
CA SER A 6 23.65 -5.61 -1.86
C SER A 6 23.29 -5.78 -3.33
N SER A 7 23.46 -7.00 -3.86
CA SER A 7 23.21 -7.34 -5.26
C SER A 7 21.72 -7.43 -5.61
N GLY A 8 20.86 -6.72 -4.87
CA GLY A 8 19.40 -6.68 -5.05
C GLY A 8 18.88 -5.25 -4.94
N MET A 9 17.75 -4.95 -5.60
CA MET A 9 17.13 -3.63 -5.51
C MET A 9 16.79 -3.28 -4.05
N ASP A 10 17.10 -2.05 -3.68
CA ASP A 10 16.89 -1.50 -2.34
C ASP A 10 15.41 -1.56 -1.94
N GLY A 11 15.14 -1.98 -0.70
CA GLY A 11 13.79 -2.16 -0.14
C GLY A 11 12.94 -0.90 -0.23
N LYS A 12 13.56 0.27 -0.14
CA LYS A 12 12.90 1.57 -0.36
C LYS A 12 12.40 1.74 -1.79
N THR A 13 13.19 1.33 -2.78
CA THR A 13 12.79 1.36 -4.19
C THR A 13 11.59 0.45 -4.42
N ILE A 14 11.63 -0.78 -3.90
CA ILE A 14 10.51 -1.72 -3.97
C ILE A 14 9.26 -1.14 -3.28
N SER A 15 9.43 -0.50 -2.13
CA SER A 15 8.35 0.15 -1.38
C SER A 15 7.67 1.26 -2.20
N ILE A 16 8.43 2.12 -2.86
CA ILE A 16 7.90 3.19 -3.73
C ILE A 16 7.13 2.59 -4.92
N ILE A 17 7.72 1.56 -5.58
CA ILE A 17 7.09 0.88 -6.72
C ILE A 17 5.73 0.30 -6.33
N SER A 18 5.58 -0.18 -5.09
CA SER A 18 4.34 -0.79 -4.61
C SER A 18 3.12 0.14 -4.68
N TYR A 19 3.32 1.47 -4.65
CA TYR A 19 2.23 2.46 -4.64
C TYR A 19 1.84 3.00 -6.02
N LEU A 20 2.62 2.76 -7.08
CA LEU A 20 2.45 3.47 -8.35
C LEU A 20 1.14 3.12 -9.07
N THR A 21 0.89 1.83 -9.24
CA THR A 21 -0.32 1.28 -9.90
C THR A 21 -0.54 -0.14 -9.38
N LEU A 22 -1.66 -0.78 -9.75
CA LEU A 22 -1.84 -2.20 -9.51
C LEU A 22 -0.69 -3.04 -10.12
N ILE A 23 -0.22 -2.67 -11.31
CA ILE A 23 0.92 -3.32 -11.95
C ILE A 23 2.19 -3.09 -11.13
N GLY A 24 2.44 -1.86 -10.67
CA GLY A 24 3.56 -1.53 -9.78
C GLY A 24 3.52 -2.35 -8.49
N TRP A 25 2.35 -2.50 -7.89
CA TRP A 25 2.16 -3.35 -6.71
C TRP A 25 2.53 -4.82 -6.96
N ILE A 26 2.08 -5.40 -8.09
CA ILE A 26 2.44 -6.78 -8.47
C ILE A 26 3.96 -6.90 -8.69
N VAL A 27 4.57 -5.94 -9.38
CA VAL A 27 6.01 -5.91 -9.63
C VAL A 27 6.79 -5.84 -8.31
N ALA A 28 6.38 -4.97 -7.38
CA ALA A 28 6.99 -4.88 -6.06
C ALA A 28 6.88 -6.19 -5.28
N LEU A 29 5.72 -6.86 -5.32
CA LEU A 29 5.51 -8.16 -4.70
C LEU A 29 6.48 -9.22 -5.24
N VAL A 30 6.59 -9.34 -6.56
CA VAL A 30 7.51 -10.30 -7.20
C VAL A 30 8.98 -9.97 -6.89
N MET A 31 9.34 -8.69 -6.91
CA MET A 31 10.70 -8.24 -6.57
C MET A 31 11.07 -8.59 -5.12
N ASN A 32 10.13 -8.43 -4.18
CA ASN A 32 10.35 -8.75 -2.77
C ASN A 32 10.37 -10.25 -2.47
N GLN A 33 9.76 -11.10 -3.30
CA GLN A 33 9.80 -12.56 -3.10
C GLN A 33 11.20 -13.15 -3.32
N ASN A 34 11.98 -12.58 -4.24
CA ASN A 34 13.33 -13.06 -4.55
C ASN A 34 14.37 -12.62 -3.50
N ASN A 35 14.22 -11.42 -2.95
CA ASN A 35 15.05 -10.91 -1.88
C ASN A 35 14.18 -10.13 -0.91
N LYS A 36 13.76 -10.79 0.18
CA LYS A 36 12.79 -10.24 1.13
C LYS A 36 13.39 -9.09 1.92
N ASP A 37 12.73 -7.95 1.82
CA ASP A 37 13.00 -6.77 2.61
C ASP A 37 11.77 -6.40 3.45
N GLU A 38 11.97 -6.12 4.74
CA GLU A 38 10.86 -5.87 5.64
C GLU A 38 10.13 -4.55 5.37
N LEU A 39 10.83 -3.53 4.87
CA LEU A 39 10.23 -2.24 4.51
C LEU A 39 9.34 -2.42 3.29
N ALA A 40 9.84 -3.12 2.27
CA ALA A 40 9.07 -3.48 1.08
C ALA A 40 7.84 -4.32 1.44
N SER A 41 8.02 -5.41 2.21
CA SER A 41 6.92 -6.24 2.72
C SER A 41 5.87 -5.40 3.45
N PHE A 42 6.29 -4.46 4.30
CA PHE A 42 5.38 -3.58 5.03
C PHE A 42 4.51 -2.73 4.08
N HIS A 43 5.13 -2.03 3.13
CA HIS A 43 4.43 -1.14 2.19
C HIS A 43 3.56 -1.90 1.18
N ILE A 44 4.00 -3.08 0.73
CA ILE A 44 3.20 -3.99 -0.10
C ILE A 44 1.88 -4.33 0.62
N ARG A 45 1.92 -4.66 1.92
CA ARG A 45 0.71 -4.94 2.70
C ARG A 45 -0.16 -3.72 2.94
N GLN A 46 0.44 -2.56 3.25
CA GLN A 46 -0.30 -1.30 3.41
C GLN A 46 -1.07 -0.93 2.13
N MET A 47 -0.41 -1.03 0.97
CA MET A 47 -1.04 -0.74 -0.32
C MET A 47 -2.12 -1.76 -0.69
N LEU A 48 -1.90 -3.05 -0.40
CA LEU A 48 -2.93 -4.09 -0.60
C LEU A 48 -4.20 -3.77 0.19
N GLY A 49 -4.06 -3.38 1.45
CA GLY A 49 -5.18 -2.97 2.29
C GLY A 49 -5.94 -1.76 1.73
N LEU A 50 -5.22 -0.75 1.24
CA LEU A 50 -5.83 0.41 0.58
C LEU A 50 -6.57 0.05 -0.71
N MET A 51 -6.01 -0.83 -1.55
CA MET A 51 -6.67 -1.27 -2.78
C MET A 51 -7.98 -2.01 -2.47
N ILE A 52 -7.96 -2.92 -1.49
CA ILE A 52 -9.15 -3.66 -1.06
C ILE A 52 -10.19 -2.71 -0.44
N LEU A 53 -9.77 -1.78 0.43
CA LEU A 53 -10.67 -0.79 1.02
C LEU A 53 -11.34 0.07 -0.07
N SER A 54 -10.57 0.51 -1.06
CA SER A 54 -11.06 1.31 -2.18
C SER A 54 -12.03 0.51 -3.06
N LEU A 55 -11.74 -0.77 -3.31
CA LEU A 55 -12.62 -1.68 -4.05
C LEU A 55 -13.95 -1.89 -3.33
N VAL A 56 -13.91 -2.16 -2.02
CA VAL A 56 -15.11 -2.31 -1.18
C VAL A 56 -15.94 -1.03 -1.20
N GLY A 57 -15.31 0.14 -1.02
CA GLY A 57 -15.99 1.43 -1.10
C GLY A 57 -16.64 1.68 -2.47
N SER A 58 -15.99 1.27 -3.56
CA SER A 58 -16.52 1.37 -4.92
C SER A 58 -17.74 0.48 -5.13
N VAL A 59 -17.67 -0.79 -4.72
CA VAL A 59 -18.80 -1.74 -4.82
C VAL A 59 -20.00 -1.26 -4.02
N ILE A 60 -19.78 -0.79 -2.78
CA ILE A 60 -20.82 -0.21 -1.93
C ILE A 60 -21.46 0.99 -2.64
N SER A 61 -20.66 1.88 -3.21
CA SER A 61 -21.17 3.06 -3.92
C SER A 61 -21.96 2.71 -5.19
N MET A 62 -21.66 1.59 -5.83
CA MET A 62 -22.35 1.11 -7.04
C MET A 62 -23.76 0.59 -6.75
N ILE A 63 -23.95 -0.09 -5.61
CA ILE A 63 -25.24 -0.69 -5.22
C ILE A 63 -26.16 0.28 -4.47
N MET A 64 -25.60 1.35 -3.91
CA MET A 64 -26.32 2.29 -3.04
C MET A 64 -27.20 3.26 -3.84
N PRO A 65 -28.36 3.70 -3.31
CA PRO A 65 -29.18 4.74 -3.93
C PRO A 65 -28.41 6.04 -4.19
N SER A 66 -28.80 6.76 -5.24
CA SER A 66 -28.17 7.99 -5.74
C SER A 66 -27.88 9.05 -4.66
N ALA A 67 -28.74 9.13 -3.64
CA ALA A 67 -28.62 10.08 -2.52
C ALA A 67 -27.35 9.87 -1.67
N LEU A 68 -26.77 8.67 -1.68
CA LEU A 68 -25.59 8.31 -0.89
C LEU A 68 -24.28 8.38 -1.69
N LYS A 69 -24.33 8.78 -2.97
CA LYS A 69 -23.12 8.93 -3.81
C LYS A 69 -22.10 9.91 -3.22
N LEU A 70 -22.55 10.93 -2.48
CA LEU A 70 -21.66 11.88 -1.81
C LEU A 70 -20.75 11.19 -0.76
N LEU A 71 -21.24 10.16 -0.08
CA LEU A 71 -20.44 9.36 0.84
C LEU A 71 -19.36 8.56 0.11
N GLY A 72 -19.69 8.00 -1.06
CA GLY A 72 -18.72 7.31 -1.92
C GLY A 72 -17.57 8.23 -2.35
N THR A 73 -17.87 9.47 -2.73
CA THR A 73 -16.86 10.49 -3.04
C THR A 73 -16.00 10.82 -1.82
N ALA A 74 -16.60 10.99 -0.64
CA ALA A 74 -15.86 11.27 0.59
C ALA A 74 -14.91 10.12 0.97
N VAL A 75 -15.36 8.86 0.86
CA VAL A 75 -14.53 7.67 1.10
C VAL A 75 -13.38 7.58 0.12
N SER A 76 -13.63 7.82 -1.18
CA SER A 76 -12.57 7.82 -2.20
C SER A 76 -11.50 8.89 -1.92
N LEU A 77 -11.92 10.10 -1.54
CA LEU A 77 -11.00 11.17 -1.17
C LEU A 77 -10.20 10.80 0.09
N GLY A 78 -10.84 10.24 1.10
CA GLY A 78 -10.16 9.74 2.31
C GLY A 78 -9.13 8.66 1.99
N ALA A 79 -9.48 7.66 1.17
CA ALA A 79 -8.56 6.63 0.72
C ALA A 79 -7.36 7.21 -0.05
N PHE A 80 -7.59 8.23 -0.88
CA PHE A 80 -6.52 8.93 -1.59
C PHE A 80 -5.58 9.68 -0.64
N VAL A 81 -6.10 10.34 0.40
CA VAL A 81 -5.27 10.97 1.44
C VAL A 81 -4.44 9.92 2.19
N LEU A 82 -5.04 8.80 2.58
CA LEU A 82 -4.34 7.70 3.25
C LEU A 82 -3.24 7.11 2.34
N TRP A 83 -3.50 6.99 1.04
CA TRP A 83 -2.51 6.58 0.04
C TRP A 83 -1.31 7.55 -0.01
N ILE A 84 -1.55 8.87 -0.05
CA ILE A 84 -0.47 9.87 -0.03
C ILE A 84 0.38 9.72 1.24
N LEU A 85 -0.24 9.58 2.40
CA LEU A 85 0.48 9.44 3.68
C LEU A 85 1.38 8.19 3.71
N ALA A 86 0.86 7.07 3.20
CA ALA A 86 1.60 5.82 3.10
C ALA A 86 2.76 5.93 2.10
N PHE A 87 2.51 6.60 0.96
CA PHE A 87 3.50 6.83 -0.08
C PHE A 87 4.64 7.75 0.39
N ILE A 88 4.34 8.80 1.16
CA ILE A 88 5.36 9.65 1.80
C ILE A 88 6.24 8.80 2.74
N GLY A 89 5.65 7.88 3.52
CA GLY A 89 6.40 6.94 4.35
C GLY A 89 7.37 6.08 3.53
N ALA A 90 6.91 5.58 2.38
CA ALA A 90 7.75 4.79 1.46
C ALA A 90 8.91 5.62 0.88
N ILE A 91 8.66 6.87 0.48
CA ILE A 91 9.70 7.81 0.04
C ILE A 91 10.68 8.13 1.19
N GLY A 92 10.20 8.17 2.43
CA GLY A 92 11.04 8.33 3.62
C GLY A 92 11.87 7.09 3.95
N GLY A 93 11.48 5.91 3.48
CA GLY A 93 12.05 4.64 3.95
C GLY A 93 11.59 4.30 5.37
N GLU A 94 10.40 4.74 5.76
CA GLU A 94 9.84 4.56 7.10
C GLU A 94 8.61 3.66 7.05
N LYS A 95 8.50 2.73 8.00
CA LYS A 95 7.31 1.88 8.19
C LYS A 95 6.16 2.67 8.84
N LYS A 96 5.72 3.74 8.18
CA LYS A 96 4.63 4.60 8.65
C LYS A 96 3.28 3.92 8.40
N LEU A 97 2.61 3.56 9.48
CA LEU A 97 1.29 2.94 9.42
C LEU A 97 0.26 3.93 8.88
N ILE A 98 -0.64 3.42 8.04
CA ILE A 98 -1.85 4.13 7.67
C ILE A 98 -2.70 4.31 8.93
N PRO A 99 -3.17 5.53 9.25
CA PRO A 99 -4.03 5.74 10.41
C PRO A 99 -5.27 4.84 10.38
N LEU A 100 -5.75 4.44 11.57
CA LEU A 100 -6.96 3.62 11.81
C LEU A 100 -6.88 2.15 11.37
N LEU A 101 -6.29 1.84 10.21
CA LEU A 101 -6.35 0.50 9.60
C LEU A 101 -4.98 -0.12 9.30
N GLY A 102 -3.90 0.64 9.45
CA GLY A 102 -2.58 0.19 9.04
C GLY A 102 -2.09 -1.04 9.80
N GLU A 103 -2.39 -1.16 11.09
CA GLU A 103 -2.01 -2.34 11.89
C GLU A 103 -2.80 -3.57 11.45
N GLN A 104 -4.09 -3.40 11.18
CA GLN A 104 -4.98 -4.45 10.69
C GLN A 104 -4.52 -4.95 9.32
N PHE A 105 -4.07 -4.07 8.43
CA PHE A 105 -3.49 -4.47 7.15
C PHE A 105 -2.22 -5.32 7.33
N GLN A 106 -1.37 -5.01 8.31
CA GLN A 106 -0.20 -5.83 8.58
C GLN A 106 -0.59 -7.22 9.09
N GLU A 107 -1.58 -7.32 9.97
CA GLU A 107 -2.04 -8.60 10.53
C GLU A 107 -2.78 -9.45 9.49
N TRP A 108 -3.77 -8.87 8.80
CA TRP A 108 -4.58 -9.59 7.80
C TRP A 108 -3.73 -10.09 6.63
N PHE A 109 -2.70 -9.34 6.23
CA PHE A 109 -1.86 -9.68 5.09
C PHE A 109 -0.47 -10.17 5.48
N LYS A 110 -0.25 -10.64 6.70
CA LYS A 110 1.08 -11.08 7.20
C LYS A 110 1.80 -12.12 6.33
N GLY A 111 1.08 -12.87 5.50
CA GLY A 111 1.64 -13.82 4.52
C GLY A 111 2.01 -13.22 3.17
N VAL A 112 1.76 -11.93 2.95
CA VAL A 112 2.02 -11.21 1.70
C VAL A 112 3.27 -10.34 1.85
N GLY A 113 4.18 -10.47 0.87
CA GLY A 113 5.46 -9.77 0.85
C GLY A 113 6.51 -10.49 1.68
#